data_AF-A0A963H6H8-F1
#
_entry.id   AF-A0A963H6H8-F1
#
_cell.length_a   1.000
_cell.length_b   1.000
_cell.length_c   1.000
_cell.angle_alpha   90.00
_cell.angle_beta   90.00
_cell.angle_gamma   90.00
#
_symmetry.space_group_name_H-M   'P 1'
#
loop_
_entity.id
_entity.type
_entity.pdbx_description
1 polymer ?
#
loop_
_entity_poly.entity_id
_entity_poly.type
_entity_poly.pdbx_seq_one_letter_code
_entity_poly.pdbx_strand_id
1 'polypeptide(L)'
;GKSILMVLIAKWPLEHDPDARILVVTDRDELDKQIEGVMKSAGVIGTESPSPRITSRAEFVDKLGASTPRLLCALVHKFDPADLKGPPPPVQGRFYVFVDECHRTQGGDMNRQMKRWMEGAIFIGFTGTPLLRRDKLMTRDVFGTYIHTYKFHEGVADGVILDLKYEARDVPQRLSTRAAIDQWFEQKTKGLNNFQKAVLRKRWATME
;
A
#
# COMPACT_ATOMS: atom_id res chain seq x y z
N GLY A 1 -8.79 -6.37 11.89
CA GLY A 1 -9.72 -5.27 12.23
C GLY A 1 -9.86 -4.21 11.15
N LYS A 2 -8.79 -3.82 10.44
CA LYS A 2 -8.76 -2.69 9.49
C LYS A 2 -9.91 -2.67 8.46
N SER A 3 -10.09 -3.74 7.69
CA SER A 3 -11.13 -3.82 6.66
C SER A 3 -12.55 -3.67 7.22
N ILE A 4 -12.80 -4.21 8.43
CA ILE A 4 -14.09 -4.07 9.12
C ILE A 4 -14.32 -2.62 9.54
N LEU A 5 -13.30 -1.96 10.09
CA LEU A 5 -13.39 -0.55 10.47
C LEU A 5 -13.68 0.34 9.25
N MET A 6 -13.02 0.09 8.12
CA MET A 6 -13.30 0.80 6.86
C MET A 6 -14.77 0.65 6.44
N VAL A 7 -15.32 -0.56 6.53
CA VAL A 7 -16.74 -0.84 6.20
C VAL A 7 -17.69 -0.09 7.13
N LEU A 8 -17.43 -0.11 8.44
CA LEU A 8 -18.26 0.57 9.42
C LEU A 8 -18.22 2.09 9.24
N ILE A 9 -17.04 2.66 8.95
CA ILE A 9 -16.91 4.09 8.65
C ILE A 9 -17.60 4.43 7.33
N ALA A 10 -17.54 3.56 6.31
CA ALA A 10 -18.21 3.79 5.02
C ALA A 10 -19.74 3.80 5.15
N LYS A 11 -20.30 2.97 6.04
CA LYS A 11 -21.74 2.85 6.25
C LYS A 11 -22.37 4.18 6.66
N TRP A 12 -21.77 4.88 7.62
CA TRP A 12 -22.32 6.12 8.16
C TRP A 12 -22.61 7.21 7.10
N PRO A 13 -21.65 7.65 6.26
CA PRO A 13 -21.92 8.62 5.20
C PRO A 13 -22.85 8.07 4.13
N LEU A 14 -22.82 6.76 3.83
CA LEU A 14 -23.77 6.17 2.88
C LEU A 14 -25.23 6.26 3.35
N GLU A 15 -25.46 6.20 4.66
CA GLU A 15 -26.78 6.32 5.29
C GLU A 15 -27.24 7.78 5.50
N HIS A 16 -26.32 8.71 5.75
CA HIS A 16 -26.65 10.07 6.20
C HIS A 16 -26.45 11.16 5.14
N ASP A 17 -25.71 10.88 4.08
CA ASP A 17 -25.39 11.84 3.02
C ASP A 17 -25.81 11.26 1.67
N PRO A 18 -26.88 11.74 1.03
CA PRO A 18 -27.39 11.14 -0.21
C PRO A 18 -26.40 11.26 -1.38
N ASP A 19 -25.52 12.27 -1.34
CA ASP A 19 -24.50 12.50 -2.36
C ASP A 19 -23.19 11.76 -2.05
N ALA A 20 -23.08 11.12 -0.87
CA ALA A 20 -21.86 10.42 -0.48
C ALA A 20 -21.58 9.24 -1.40
N ARG A 21 -20.32 9.15 -1.81
CA ARG A 21 -19.76 8.02 -2.53
C ARG A 21 -18.45 7.59 -1.89
N ILE A 22 -18.28 6.29 -1.71
CA ILE A 22 -17.11 5.69 -1.09
C ILE A 22 -16.24 5.06 -2.17
N LEU A 23 -14.97 5.45 -2.20
CA LEU A 23 -13.96 4.82 -3.03
C LEU A 23 -12.91 4.17 -2.13
N VAL A 24 -12.88 2.84 -2.11
CA VAL A 24 -11.80 2.10 -1.46
C VAL A 24 -10.68 1.86 -2.47
N VAL A 25 -9.48 2.32 -2.12
CA VAL A 25 -8.26 2.16 -2.92
C VAL A 25 -7.31 1.22 -2.19
N THR A 26 -6.85 0.18 -2.89
CA THR A 26 -5.92 -0.84 -2.34
C THR A 26 -4.75 -1.08 -3.31
N ASP A 27 -3.65 -1.65 -2.82
CA ASP A 27 -2.50 -2.07 -3.62
C ASP A 27 -2.62 -3.53 -4.10
N ARG A 28 -3.60 -4.31 -3.59
CA ARG A 28 -3.77 -5.74 -3.86
C ARG A 28 -5.22 -6.16 -4.04
N ASP A 29 -5.43 -7.18 -4.87
CA ASP A 29 -6.73 -7.81 -5.18
C ASP A 29 -7.39 -8.50 -3.98
N GLU A 30 -6.62 -8.88 -2.97
CA GLU A 30 -7.08 -9.70 -1.84
C GLU A 30 -8.09 -8.98 -0.93
N LEU A 31 -8.03 -7.64 -0.89
CA LEU A 31 -8.91 -6.83 -0.05
C LEU A 31 -10.34 -6.78 -0.59
N ASP A 32 -10.53 -6.98 -1.91
CA ASP A 32 -11.81 -6.77 -2.58
C ASP A 32 -12.86 -7.79 -2.13
N LYS A 33 -12.50 -9.08 -2.06
CA LYS A 33 -13.41 -10.15 -1.62
C LYS A 33 -13.78 -9.99 -0.14
N GLN A 34 -12.81 -9.61 0.69
CA GLN A 34 -13.03 -9.43 2.12
C GLN A 34 -13.96 -8.25 2.37
N ILE A 35 -13.71 -7.11 1.71
CA ILE A 35 -14.56 -5.92 1.84
C ILE A 35 -15.96 -6.22 1.33
N GLU A 36 -16.11 -6.85 0.16
CA GLU A 36 -17.44 -7.18 -0.37
C GLU A 36 -18.24 -8.04 0.61
N GLY A 37 -17.64 -9.10 1.15
CA GLY A 37 -18.31 -9.96 2.12
C GLY A 37 -18.71 -9.23 3.40
N VAL A 38 -17.83 -8.39 3.94
CA VAL A 38 -18.10 -7.60 5.15
C VAL A 38 -19.15 -6.52 4.89
N MET A 39 -19.13 -5.86 3.72
CA MET A 39 -20.13 -4.85 3.32
C MET A 39 -21.53 -5.45 3.19
N LYS A 40 -21.65 -6.63 2.56
CA LYS A 40 -22.92 -7.36 2.47
C LYS A 40 -23.41 -7.77 3.86
N SER A 41 -22.52 -8.31 4.69
CA SER A 41 -22.84 -8.74 6.06
C SER A 41 -23.25 -7.57 6.96
N ALA A 42 -22.65 -6.39 6.77
CA ALA A 42 -22.96 -5.18 7.53
C ALA A 42 -24.20 -4.42 6.99
N GLY A 43 -24.82 -4.90 5.91
CA GLY A 43 -25.98 -4.29 5.26
C GLY A 43 -25.67 -2.97 4.52
N VAL A 44 -24.41 -2.73 4.17
CA VAL A 44 -23.98 -1.52 3.44
C VAL A 44 -24.36 -1.61 1.96
N ILE A 45 -24.31 -2.81 1.40
CA ILE A 45 -24.80 -3.14 0.05
C ILE A 45 -25.75 -4.33 0.16
N GLY A 46 -26.74 -4.40 -0.72
CA GLY A 46 -27.67 -5.53 -0.76
C GLY A 46 -26.96 -6.85 -1.05
N THR A 47 -27.50 -7.97 -0.59
CA THR A 47 -26.91 -9.31 -0.81
C THR A 47 -26.75 -9.63 -2.30
N GLU A 48 -27.73 -9.22 -3.10
CA GLU A 48 -27.76 -9.37 -4.57
C GLU A 48 -27.12 -8.20 -5.32
N SER A 49 -26.55 -7.23 -4.61
CA SER A 49 -25.89 -6.10 -5.28
C SER A 49 -24.65 -6.59 -6.04
N PRO A 50 -24.42 -6.05 -7.26
CA PRO A 50 -23.21 -6.39 -8.02
C PRO A 50 -21.97 -5.99 -7.23
N SER A 51 -20.87 -6.70 -7.48
CA SER A 51 -19.60 -6.42 -6.81
C SER A 51 -19.20 -4.94 -7.04
N PRO A 52 -18.77 -4.22 -5.99
CA PRO A 52 -18.29 -2.84 -6.12
C PRO A 52 -16.91 -2.77 -6.81
N ARG A 53 -16.31 -3.93 -7.11
CA ARG A 53 -14.97 -4.02 -7.69
C ARG A 53 -14.91 -3.45 -9.10
N ILE A 54 -13.85 -2.69 -9.34
CA ILE A 54 -13.51 -2.11 -10.63
C ILE A 54 -12.44 -2.96 -11.29
N THR A 55 -12.81 -3.55 -12.43
CA THR A 55 -11.95 -4.50 -13.14
C THR A 55 -11.09 -3.82 -14.19
N SER A 56 -11.62 -2.78 -14.85
CA SER A 56 -10.93 -2.06 -15.93
C SER A 56 -10.82 -0.56 -15.66
N ARG A 57 -9.94 0.12 -16.41
CA ARG A 57 -9.79 1.57 -16.29
C ARG A 57 -10.91 2.36 -16.96
N ALA A 58 -11.42 1.88 -18.08
CA ALA A 58 -12.60 2.47 -18.73
C ALA A 58 -13.79 2.46 -17.76
N GLU A 59 -14.06 1.30 -17.15
CA GLU A 59 -15.09 1.16 -16.12
C GLU A 59 -14.86 2.11 -14.93
N PHE A 60 -13.60 2.32 -14.51
CA PHE A 60 -13.29 3.23 -13.42
C PHE A 60 -13.71 4.66 -13.74
N VAL A 61 -13.29 5.16 -14.91
CA VAL A 61 -13.59 6.52 -15.38
C VAL A 61 -15.09 6.72 -15.53
N ASP A 62 -15.79 5.75 -16.14
CA ASP A 62 -17.24 5.81 -16.33
C ASP A 62 -17.97 5.88 -14.97
N LYS A 63 -17.57 5.03 -14.01
CA LYS A 63 -18.19 5.02 -12.68
C LYS A 63 -17.86 6.24 -11.85
N LEU A 64 -16.71 6.91 -12.04
CA LEU A 64 -16.44 8.19 -11.38
C LEU A 64 -17.46 9.26 -11.80
N GLY A 65 -17.83 9.29 -13.08
CA GLY A 65 -18.79 10.25 -13.64
C GLY A 65 -20.27 9.91 -13.40
N ALA A 66 -20.60 8.71 -12.94
CA ALA A 66 -21.97 8.27 -12.68
C ALA A 66 -22.41 8.51 -11.23
N SER A 67 -23.70 8.70 -10.96
CA SER A 67 -24.24 8.80 -9.59
C SER A 67 -24.28 7.45 -8.85
N THR A 68 -24.24 6.34 -9.59
CA THR A 68 -24.26 4.98 -9.05
C THR A 68 -23.22 4.09 -9.75
N PRO A 69 -22.63 3.09 -9.06
CA PRO A 69 -22.85 2.74 -7.65
C PRO A 69 -22.18 3.75 -6.71
N ARG A 70 -22.70 3.83 -5.47
CA ARG A 70 -22.18 4.71 -4.42
C ARG A 70 -20.97 4.14 -3.69
N LEU A 71 -20.65 2.87 -3.89
CA LEU A 71 -19.46 2.20 -3.37
C LEU A 71 -18.63 1.67 -4.55
N LEU A 72 -17.34 1.98 -4.55
CA LEU A 72 -16.36 1.58 -5.54
C LEU A 72 -15.14 0.98 -4.84
N CYS A 73 -14.63 -0.14 -5.35
CA CYS A 73 -13.35 -0.71 -4.91
C CYS A 73 -12.41 -0.78 -6.12
N ALA A 74 -11.28 -0.08 -6.06
CA ALA A 74 -10.33 -0.02 -7.16
C ALA A 74 -8.89 -0.21 -6.68
N LEU A 75 -8.07 -0.77 -7.54
CA LEU A 75 -6.63 -0.83 -7.33
C LEU A 75 -6.00 0.52 -7.62
N VAL A 76 -4.95 0.89 -6.89
CA VAL A 76 -4.25 2.16 -7.06
C VAL A 76 -3.75 2.39 -8.50
N HIS A 77 -3.37 1.33 -9.22
CA HIS A 77 -2.86 1.44 -10.59
C HIS A 77 -3.93 1.83 -11.61
N LYS A 78 -5.21 1.94 -11.22
CA LYS A 78 -6.25 2.52 -12.08
C LYS A 78 -6.05 4.03 -12.27
N PHE A 79 -5.32 4.69 -11.37
CA PHE A 79 -4.86 6.07 -11.51
C PHE A 79 -3.52 6.09 -12.27
N ASP A 80 -3.56 6.07 -13.60
CA ASP A 80 -2.35 6.00 -14.42
C ASP A 80 -1.61 7.34 -14.49
N PRO A 81 -0.29 7.37 -14.23
CA PRO A 81 0.56 8.52 -14.49
C PRO A 81 0.47 9.11 -15.90
N ALA A 82 0.16 8.31 -16.93
CA ALA A 82 0.00 8.78 -18.31
C ALA A 82 -1.06 9.88 -18.43
N ASP A 83 -2.06 9.86 -17.55
CA ASP A 83 -3.17 10.81 -17.54
C ASP A 83 -2.81 12.13 -16.82
N LEU A 84 -1.59 12.29 -16.29
CA LEU A 84 -1.16 13.50 -15.56
C LEU A 84 -1.23 14.77 -16.42
N LYS A 85 -1.14 14.64 -17.74
CA LYS A 85 -1.15 15.75 -18.70
C LYS A 85 -2.52 16.03 -19.30
N GLY A 86 -3.44 15.05 -19.29
CA GLY A 86 -4.81 15.20 -19.82
C GLY A 86 -5.77 15.74 -18.76
N PRO A 87 -6.98 16.24 -19.13
CA PRO A 87 -7.96 16.70 -18.15
C PRO A 87 -8.38 15.57 -17.18
N PRO A 88 -8.72 15.89 -15.92
CA PRO A 88 -9.29 14.90 -15.01
C PRO A 88 -10.64 14.39 -15.56
N PRO A 89 -11.03 13.14 -15.27
CA PRO A 89 -12.33 12.62 -15.64
C PRO A 89 -13.44 13.38 -14.91
N PRO A 90 -14.68 13.36 -15.43
CA PRO A 90 -15.82 13.85 -14.68
C PRO A 90 -15.98 13.05 -13.37
N VAL A 91 -16.24 13.75 -12.29
CA VAL A 91 -16.47 13.17 -10.96
C VAL A 91 -17.81 13.66 -10.44
N GLN A 92 -18.74 12.74 -10.19
CA GLN A 92 -20.08 13.05 -9.69
C GLN A 92 -20.26 12.55 -8.26
N GLY A 93 -20.76 13.44 -7.38
CA GLY A 93 -21.02 13.16 -5.97
C GLY A 93 -19.88 13.56 -5.04
N ARG A 94 -20.09 13.39 -3.73
CA ARG A 94 -19.12 13.71 -2.68
C ARG A 94 -18.33 12.47 -2.31
N PHE A 95 -17.06 12.44 -2.71
CA PHE A 95 -16.22 11.27 -2.48
C PHE A 95 -15.56 11.26 -1.11
N TYR A 96 -15.61 10.11 -0.46
CA TYR A 96 -14.78 9.73 0.67
C TYR A 96 -13.87 8.58 0.21
N VAL A 97 -12.57 8.85 0.12
CA VAL A 97 -11.57 7.94 -0.43
C VAL A 97 -10.83 7.27 0.72
N PHE A 98 -11.01 5.96 0.84
CA PHE A 98 -10.34 5.15 1.86
C PHE A 98 -9.15 4.45 1.22
N VAL A 99 -7.94 4.82 1.64
CA VAL A 99 -6.70 4.29 1.07
C VAL A 99 -6.12 3.26 2.02
N ASP A 100 -6.10 2.01 1.60
CA ASP A 100 -5.44 0.94 2.33
C ASP A 100 -3.93 0.90 2.10
N GLU A 101 -3.20 0.48 3.12
CA GLU A 101 -1.75 0.56 3.22
C GLU A 101 -1.19 1.87 2.68
N CYS A 102 -1.81 2.97 3.13
CA CYS A 102 -1.59 4.29 2.54
C CYS A 102 -0.11 4.65 2.49
N HIS A 103 0.71 4.16 3.42
CA HIS A 103 2.16 4.33 3.47
C HIS A 103 2.88 3.88 2.17
N ARG A 104 2.41 2.83 1.49
CA ARG A 104 2.99 2.35 0.21
C ARG A 104 2.66 3.26 -0.95
N THR A 105 1.48 3.87 -0.89
CA THR A 105 0.91 4.69 -1.96
C THR A 105 1.41 6.13 -1.92
N GLN A 106 2.17 6.57 -0.92
CA GLN A 106 2.44 8.01 -0.72
C GLN A 106 3.33 8.68 -1.77
N GLY A 107 4.34 7.99 -2.29
CA GLY A 107 5.48 8.62 -2.98
C GLY A 107 5.49 8.56 -4.51
N GLY A 108 4.42 8.12 -5.16
CA GLY A 108 4.40 7.84 -6.60
C GLY A 108 3.44 8.72 -7.41
N ASP A 109 3.66 8.76 -8.72
CA ASP A 109 2.83 9.50 -9.68
C ASP A 109 1.35 9.06 -9.65
N MET A 110 1.07 7.80 -9.34
CA MET A 110 -0.30 7.29 -9.18
C MET A 110 -1.07 8.02 -8.06
N ASN A 111 -0.40 8.35 -6.94
CA ASN A 111 -1.04 9.07 -5.85
C ASN A 111 -1.21 10.56 -6.17
N ARG A 112 -0.23 11.14 -6.87
CA ARG A 112 -0.38 12.49 -7.42
C ARG A 112 -1.59 12.56 -8.35
N GLN A 113 -1.77 11.56 -9.21
CA GLN A 113 -2.91 11.47 -10.10
C GLN A 113 -4.22 11.25 -9.35
N MET A 114 -4.24 10.36 -8.34
CA MET A 114 -5.40 10.14 -7.49
C MET A 114 -5.85 11.43 -6.80
N LYS A 115 -4.93 12.18 -6.21
CA LYS A 115 -5.24 13.49 -5.59
C LYS A 115 -5.76 14.51 -6.59
N ARG A 116 -5.22 14.51 -7.81
CA ARG A 116 -5.65 15.39 -8.89
C ARG A 116 -7.07 15.05 -9.38
N TRP A 117 -7.39 13.78 -9.54
CA TRP A 117 -8.73 13.34 -9.94
C TRP A 117 -9.77 13.59 -8.84
N MET A 118 -9.36 13.40 -7.58
CA MET A 118 -10.25 13.42 -6.44
C MET A 118 -10.02 14.66 -5.56
N GLU A 119 -9.76 15.82 -6.17
CA GLU A 119 -9.38 17.06 -5.45
C GLU A 119 -10.45 17.51 -4.43
N GLY A 120 -11.73 17.30 -4.72
CA GLY A 120 -12.85 17.61 -3.83
C GLY A 120 -13.19 16.52 -2.81
N ALA A 121 -12.40 15.46 -2.70
CA ALA A 121 -12.70 14.30 -1.87
C ALA A 121 -12.05 14.37 -0.48
N ILE A 122 -12.68 13.69 0.50
CA ILE A 122 -12.09 13.48 1.83
C ILE A 122 -11.27 12.18 1.80
N PHE A 123 -9.99 12.26 2.15
CA PHE A 123 -9.10 11.11 2.19
C PHE A 123 -8.92 10.58 3.61
N ILE A 124 -9.11 9.27 3.80
CA ILE A 124 -8.81 8.56 5.05
C ILE A 124 -7.83 7.43 4.75
N GLY A 125 -6.66 7.49 5.35
CA GLY A 125 -5.61 6.49 5.18
C GLY A 125 -5.64 5.46 6.29
N PHE A 126 -5.57 4.18 5.93
CA PHE A 126 -5.45 3.07 6.87
C PHE A 126 -4.10 2.39 6.68
N THR A 127 -3.38 2.15 7.77
CA THR A 127 -2.13 1.39 7.69
C THR A 127 -1.75 0.78 9.04
N GLY A 128 -1.20 -0.43 8.99
CA GLY A 128 -0.58 -1.07 10.17
C GLY A 128 0.89 -0.67 10.37
N THR A 129 1.55 -0.14 9.35
CA THR A 129 2.97 0.19 9.35
C THR A 129 3.18 1.61 8.82
N PRO A 130 2.87 2.65 9.62
CA PRO A 130 3.07 4.03 9.17
C PRO A 130 4.55 4.26 8.81
N LEU A 131 4.81 4.96 7.71
CA LEU A 131 6.18 5.34 7.35
C LEU A 131 6.71 6.34 8.38
N LEU A 132 7.77 5.96 9.09
CA LEU A 132 8.44 6.76 10.12
C LEU A 132 9.77 7.37 9.64
N ARG A 133 10.18 7.16 8.39
CA ARG A 133 11.49 7.60 7.88
C ARG A 133 11.46 9.04 7.38
N ARG A 134 12.31 9.88 7.98
CA ARG A 134 12.49 11.33 7.73
C ARG A 134 12.75 11.72 6.26
N ASP A 135 13.21 10.78 5.44
CA ASP A 135 13.74 11.09 4.09
C ASP A 135 12.71 10.90 2.95
N LYS A 136 11.44 10.64 3.28
CA LYS A 136 10.33 10.57 2.31
C LYS A 136 9.15 11.39 2.82
N LEU A 137 8.32 11.89 1.91
CA LEU A 137 7.02 12.49 2.24
C LEU A 137 6.31 11.59 3.25
N MET A 138 6.05 12.12 4.45
CA MET A 138 5.44 11.36 5.52
C MET A 138 4.00 11.08 5.16
N THR A 139 3.45 9.96 5.63
CA THR A 139 2.00 9.69 5.58
C THR A 139 1.21 10.89 6.12
N ARG A 140 1.76 11.58 7.13
CA ARG A 140 1.20 12.82 7.69
C ARG A 140 1.10 13.97 6.69
N ASP A 141 2.11 14.13 5.84
CA ASP A 141 2.15 15.22 4.87
C ASP A 141 1.11 15.02 3.76
N VAL A 142 0.63 13.79 3.59
CA VAL A 142 -0.33 13.43 2.54
C VAL A 142 -1.76 13.28 3.08
N PHE A 143 -1.94 12.74 4.30
CA PHE A 143 -3.25 12.42 4.90
C PHE A 143 -3.57 13.23 6.16
N GLY A 144 -2.67 14.08 6.65
CA GLY A 144 -2.86 14.85 7.87
C GLY A 144 -2.51 14.08 9.14
N THR A 145 -3.09 14.51 10.27
CA THR A 145 -2.78 13.95 11.59
C THR A 145 -3.45 12.60 11.82
N TYR A 146 -2.98 11.85 12.81
CA TYR A 146 -3.64 10.60 13.20
C TYR A 146 -5.03 10.90 13.79
N ILE A 147 -6.07 10.32 13.20
CA ILE A 147 -7.43 10.31 13.78
C ILE A 147 -7.46 9.40 15.01
N HIS A 148 -6.84 8.21 14.90
CA HIS A 148 -6.74 7.23 15.96
C HIS A 148 -5.53 6.30 15.73
N THR A 149 -4.96 5.75 16.80
CA THR A 149 -3.93 4.71 16.73
C THR A 149 -4.28 3.56 17.66
N TYR A 150 -4.16 2.33 17.18
CA TYR A 150 -4.23 1.12 18.00
C TYR A 150 -2.96 0.32 17.72
N LYS A 151 -2.08 0.25 18.71
CA LYS A 151 -0.70 -0.22 18.58
C LYS A 151 -0.61 -1.72 18.79
N PHE A 152 0.48 -2.29 18.28
CA PHE A 152 0.74 -3.72 18.38
C PHE A 152 0.68 -4.25 19.82
N HIS A 153 1.33 -3.57 20.77
CA HIS A 153 1.34 -4.01 22.18
C HIS A 153 -0.03 -3.94 22.84
N GLU A 154 -0.88 -2.99 22.44
CA GLU A 154 -2.28 -2.91 22.90
C GLU A 154 -3.06 -4.13 22.38
N GLY A 155 -2.91 -4.46 21.10
CA GLY A 155 -3.51 -5.66 20.51
C GLY A 155 -3.05 -6.98 21.11
N VAL A 156 -1.79 -7.07 21.56
CA VAL A 156 -1.26 -8.23 22.29
C VAL A 156 -1.85 -8.28 23.71
N ALA A 157 -1.89 -7.15 24.42
CA ALA A 157 -2.46 -7.08 25.76
C ALA A 157 -3.95 -7.44 25.79
N ASP A 158 -4.70 -7.01 24.77
CA ASP A 158 -6.12 -7.30 24.60
C ASP A 158 -6.40 -8.73 24.07
N GLY A 159 -5.37 -9.51 23.74
CA GLY A 159 -5.50 -10.86 23.21
C GLY A 159 -6.05 -10.94 21.78
N VAL A 160 -6.11 -9.82 21.06
CA VAL A 160 -6.60 -9.74 19.68
C VAL A 160 -5.50 -10.11 18.67
N ILE A 161 -4.23 -9.96 19.06
CA ILE A 161 -3.04 -10.25 18.25
C ILE A 161 -2.12 -11.19 19.02
N LEU A 162 -1.53 -12.17 18.35
CA LEU A 162 -0.50 -13.04 18.94
C LEU A 162 0.84 -12.30 19.03
N ASP A 163 1.55 -12.49 20.14
CA ASP A 163 2.89 -11.96 20.31
C ASP A 163 3.87 -12.63 19.34
N LEU A 164 4.68 -11.81 18.65
CA LEU A 164 5.64 -12.26 17.64
C LEU A 164 7.04 -12.24 18.25
N LYS A 165 7.56 -13.42 18.56
CA LYS A 165 8.94 -13.59 19.03
C LYS A 165 9.89 -13.71 17.84
N TYR A 166 10.73 -12.70 17.65
CA TYR A 166 11.79 -12.76 16.64
C TYR A 166 13.03 -13.45 17.20
N GLU A 167 13.43 -14.55 16.58
CA GLU A 167 14.72 -15.21 16.83
C GLU A 167 15.61 -14.99 15.61
N ALA A 168 16.64 -14.16 15.74
CA ALA A 168 17.66 -14.02 14.70
C ALA A 168 18.46 -15.32 14.64
N ARG A 169 18.41 -16.01 13.50
CA ARG A 169 19.27 -17.16 13.23
C ARG A 169 20.42 -16.72 12.35
N ASP A 170 21.60 -16.66 12.95
CA ASP A 170 22.82 -16.59 12.18
C ASP A 170 23.17 -18.01 11.71
N VAL A 171 23.30 -18.21 10.40
CA VAL A 171 23.78 -19.48 9.85
C VAL A 171 25.29 -19.33 9.76
N PRO A 172 26.08 -19.95 10.66
CA PRO A 172 27.52 -19.79 10.63
C PRO A 172 28.08 -20.34 9.32
N GLN A 173 28.41 -19.44 8.39
CA GLN A 173 29.08 -19.79 7.15
C GLN A 173 30.56 -19.97 7.45
N ARG A 174 30.97 -21.21 7.70
CA ARG A 174 32.38 -21.56 7.81
C ARG A 174 32.95 -21.79 6.42
N LEU A 175 33.86 -20.93 5.98
CA LEU A 175 34.68 -21.20 4.81
C LEU A 175 35.45 -22.50 5.07
N SER A 176 35.21 -23.52 4.24
CA SER A 176 35.83 -24.84 4.38
C SER A 176 37.36 -24.77 4.35
N THR A 177 37.91 -23.93 3.46
CA THR A 177 39.36 -23.71 3.37
C THR A 177 39.66 -22.30 2.83
N ARG A 178 40.12 -21.38 3.70
CA ARG A 178 40.57 -20.03 3.28
C ARG A 178 41.67 -20.08 2.21
N ALA A 179 42.63 -20.98 2.38
CA ALA A 179 43.74 -21.15 1.43
C ALA A 179 43.29 -21.51 0.01
N ALA A 180 42.23 -22.31 -0.14
CA ALA A 180 41.70 -22.66 -1.46
C ALA A 180 41.02 -21.46 -2.14
N ILE A 181 40.36 -20.62 -1.35
CA ILE A 181 39.71 -19.39 -1.83
C ILE A 181 40.78 -18.36 -2.24
N ASP A 182 41.81 -18.18 -1.42
CA ASP A 182 42.94 -17.30 -1.75
C ASP A 182 43.66 -17.77 -3.01
N GLN A 183 43.89 -19.08 -3.16
CA GLN A 183 44.51 -19.65 -4.34
C GLN A 183 43.63 -19.46 -5.60
N TRP A 184 42.32 -19.67 -5.48
CA TRP A 184 41.38 -19.40 -6.57
C TRP A 184 41.38 -17.92 -6.95
N PHE A 185 41.41 -17.02 -5.96
CA PHE A 185 41.45 -15.57 -6.18
C PHE A 185 42.73 -15.16 -6.91
N GLU A 186 43.89 -15.66 -6.49
CA GLU A 186 45.16 -15.39 -7.16
C GLU A 186 45.18 -15.96 -8.59
N GLN A 187 44.61 -17.15 -8.83
CA GLN A 187 44.48 -17.71 -10.18
C GLN A 187 43.61 -16.85 -11.10
N LYS A 188 42.45 -16.39 -10.62
CA LYS A 188 41.51 -15.58 -11.40
C LYS A 188 42.00 -14.13 -11.60
N THR A 189 42.97 -13.68 -10.82
CA THR A 189 43.50 -12.31 -10.89
C THR A 189 44.95 -12.22 -11.39
N LYS A 190 45.50 -13.28 -12.02
CA LYS A 190 46.88 -13.32 -12.52
C LYS A 190 47.28 -12.16 -13.45
N GLY A 191 46.33 -11.58 -14.19
CA GLY A 191 46.56 -10.45 -15.11
C GLY A 191 46.38 -9.06 -14.49
N LEU A 192 46.05 -8.97 -13.20
CA LEU A 192 45.77 -7.70 -12.53
C LEU A 192 46.96 -7.25 -11.68
N ASN A 193 47.18 -5.93 -11.64
CA ASN A 193 48.17 -5.34 -10.75
C ASN A 193 47.65 -5.27 -9.29
N ASN A 194 48.55 -4.99 -8.34
CA ASN A 194 48.23 -4.99 -6.91
C ASN A 194 47.09 -4.03 -6.53
N PHE A 195 47.01 -2.88 -7.21
CA PHE A 195 45.93 -1.91 -6.98
C PHE A 195 44.56 -2.46 -7.40
N GLN A 196 44.47 -3.06 -8.60
CA GLN A 196 43.25 -3.67 -9.12
C GLN A 196 42.77 -4.85 -8.26
N LYS A 197 43.70 -5.69 -7.77
CA LYS A 197 43.40 -6.77 -6.83
C LYS A 197 42.83 -6.25 -5.51
N ALA A 198 43.39 -5.17 -4.97
CA ALA A 198 42.91 -4.56 -3.73
C ALA A 198 41.48 -3.99 -3.86
N VAL A 199 41.17 -3.35 -4.99
CA VAL A 199 39.80 -2.87 -5.29
C VAL A 199 38.81 -4.03 -5.38
N LEU A 200 39.19 -5.15 -6.01
CA LEU A 200 38.34 -6.34 -6.11
C LEU A 200 38.06 -6.97 -4.73
N ARG A 201 39.09 -7.12 -3.89
CA ARG A 201 38.95 -7.64 -2.52
C ARG A 201 38.00 -6.77 -1.70
N LYS A 202 38.15 -5.44 -1.78
CA LYS A 202 37.29 -4.50 -1.06
C LYS A 202 35.82 -4.61 -1.49
N ARG A 203 35.56 -4.82 -2.78
CA ARG A 203 34.20 -4.99 -3.31
C ARG A 203 33.55 -6.32 -2.89
N TRP A 204 34.34 -7.38 -2.78
CA TRP A 204 33.82 -8.72 -2.47
C TRP A 204 33.72 -9.00 -0.97
N ALA A 205 34.55 -8.34 -0.15
CA ALA A 205 34.44 -8.38 1.31
C ALA A 205 33.20 -7.65 1.86
N THR A 206 32.52 -6.84 1.04
CA THR A 206 31.32 -6.08 1.40
C THR A 206 30.02 -6.67 0.83
N MET A 207 30.05 -7.88 0.27
CA MET A 207 28.84 -8.58 -0.21
C MET A 207 28.23 -9.52 0.86
N GLU A 208 28.55 -9.31 2.13
CA GLU A 208 27.83 -9.86 3.28
C GLU A 208 26.87 -8.82 3.88
#